data_AF-A0A7C2G4C8-F1
#
_entry.id   AF-A0A7C2G4C8-F1
#
_cell.length_a   1.000
_cell.length_b   1.000
_cell.length_c   1.000
_cell.angle_alpha   90.00
_cell.angle_beta   90.00
_cell.angle_gamma   90.00
#
_symmetry.space_group_name_H-M   'P 1'
#
loop_
_entity.id
_entity.type
_entity.pdbx_description
1 polymer ?
#
loop_
_entity_poly.entity_id
_entity_poly.type
_entity_poly.pdbx_seq_one_letter_code
_entity_poly.pdbx_strand_id
1 'polypeptide(L)'
;MIGCKSTEHWGYGMIDVTNQYIVEGIRGGVATLVLMLVALYLMLRTAWRFSLQEMSIDRQWLGWGVCVMFIGHCVTFLGVFYVGQMRMFLYLTFAVVSAIYGSMNYKDNLNCYEGGYIQDEYTA
;
A
#
# COMPACT_ATOMS: atom_id res chain seq x y z
N MET A 1 2.18 17.71 16.22
CA MET A 1 3.25 18.54 15.58
C MET A 1 2.79 18.87 14.18
N ILE A 2 2.41 20.13 13.95
CA ILE A 2 2.04 20.66 12.63
C ILE A 2 3.34 20.95 11.88
N GLY A 3 3.40 20.68 10.57
CA GLY A 3 4.62 20.80 9.77
C GLY A 3 5.20 22.24 9.67
N CYS A 4 6.27 22.42 8.90
CA CYS A 4 6.98 23.71 8.78
C CYS A 4 6.65 24.43 7.46
N LYS A 5 6.61 25.78 7.48
CA LYS A 5 6.22 26.58 6.32
C LYS A 5 7.25 26.62 5.19
N SER A 6 8.53 26.43 5.49
CA SER A 6 9.64 26.47 4.52
C SER A 6 10.84 25.72 5.06
N THR A 7 11.65 25.12 4.18
CA THR A 7 12.94 24.48 4.48
C THR A 7 14.14 25.35 4.12
N GLU A 8 13.93 26.58 3.66
CA GLU A 8 15.01 27.53 3.30
C GLU A 8 16.01 27.77 4.45
N HIS A 9 15.52 27.73 5.68
CA HIS A 9 16.33 27.93 6.87
C HIS A 9 17.22 26.72 7.24
N TRP A 10 17.10 25.58 6.54
CA TRP A 10 17.88 24.37 6.82
C TRP A 10 19.30 24.43 6.24
N GLY A 11 19.56 25.35 5.31
CA GLY A 11 20.86 25.54 4.69
C GLY A 11 20.76 25.82 3.19
N TYR A 12 21.89 26.20 2.59
CA TYR A 12 21.96 26.47 1.16
C TYR A 12 21.58 25.23 0.33
N GLY A 13 20.63 25.38 -0.60
CA GLY A 13 20.14 24.28 -1.46
C GLY A 13 19.11 23.34 -0.82
N MET A 14 18.82 23.48 0.48
CA MET A 14 17.86 22.62 1.21
C MET A 14 16.39 22.96 0.95
N ILE A 15 16.12 23.93 0.07
CA ILE A 15 14.78 24.28 -0.39
C ILE A 15 14.20 23.22 -1.34
N ASP A 16 15.07 22.51 -2.08
CA ASP A 16 14.64 21.47 -3.01
C ASP A 16 14.45 20.14 -2.28
N VAL A 17 13.25 19.95 -1.75
CA VAL A 17 12.87 18.72 -1.04
C VAL A 17 12.29 17.73 -2.03
N THR A 18 13.14 16.84 -2.52
CA THR A 18 12.71 15.79 -3.44
C THR A 18 12.31 14.50 -2.76
N ASN A 19 12.50 14.32 -1.46
CA ASN A 19 12.11 13.09 -0.79
C ASN A 19 10.63 13.13 -0.39
N GLN A 20 9.82 12.20 -0.89
CA GLN A 20 8.38 12.18 -0.62
C GLN A 20 8.07 12.03 0.88
N TYR A 21 8.84 11.25 1.64
CA TYR A 21 8.66 11.10 3.09
C TYR A 21 8.89 12.42 3.83
N ILE A 22 9.92 13.17 3.42
CA ILE A 22 10.21 14.48 4.01
C ILE A 22 9.11 15.48 3.64
N VAL A 23 8.65 15.50 2.38
CA VAL A 23 7.57 16.38 1.91
C VAL A 23 6.29 16.17 2.72
N GLU A 24 5.88 14.93 2.97
CA GLU A 24 4.69 14.65 3.77
C GLU A 24 4.84 15.10 5.23
N GLY A 25 6.04 14.93 5.79
CA GLY A 25 6.39 15.45 7.12
C GLY A 25 6.37 16.98 7.21
N ILE A 26 6.79 17.67 6.16
CA ILE A 26 6.78 19.15 6.10
C ILE A 26 5.35 19.68 5.93
N ARG A 27 4.55 19.07 5.06
CA ARG A 27 3.21 19.59 4.71
C ARG A 27 2.18 19.35 5.81
N GLY A 28 2.11 18.12 6.33
CA GLY A 28 1.09 17.74 7.31
C GLY A 28 1.65 17.35 8.67
N GLY A 29 2.97 17.41 8.85
CA GLY A 29 3.62 17.04 10.10
C GLY A 29 3.80 15.53 10.26
N VAL A 30 4.08 15.13 11.50
CA VAL A 30 4.29 13.71 11.85
C VAL A 30 3.04 12.86 11.58
N ALA A 31 1.84 13.44 11.73
CA ALA A 31 0.60 12.71 11.55
C ALA A 31 0.42 12.19 10.12
N THR A 32 0.63 13.04 9.11
CA THR A 32 0.53 12.62 7.70
C THR A 32 1.63 11.66 7.30
N LEU A 33 2.85 11.84 7.81
CA LEU A 33 3.94 10.89 7.60
C LEU A 33 3.59 9.50 8.16
N VAL A 34 3.08 9.44 9.39
CA VAL A 34 2.67 8.16 10.01
C VAL A 34 1.52 7.52 9.22
N LEU A 35 0.49 8.30 8.86
CA LEU A 35 -0.62 7.78 8.05
C LEU A 35 -0.14 7.23 6.70
N MET A 36 0.79 7.93 6.04
CA MET A 36 1.39 7.43 4.81
C MET A 36 2.12 6.11 5.06
N LEU A 37 2.99 6.02 6.07
CA LEU A 37 3.72 4.79 6.37
C LEU A 37 2.80 3.61 6.71
N VAL A 38 1.73 3.85 7.46
CA VAL A 38 0.70 2.84 7.75
C VAL A 38 0.00 2.39 6.47
N ALA A 39 -0.39 3.32 5.60
CA ALA A 39 -1.00 2.97 4.31
C ALA A 39 -0.05 2.14 3.46
N LEU A 40 1.23 2.52 3.37
CA LEU A 40 2.25 1.76 2.63
C LEU A 40 2.42 0.34 3.19
N TYR A 41 2.49 0.21 4.51
CA TYR A 41 2.60 -1.09 5.18
C TYR A 41 1.39 -1.99 4.91
N LEU A 42 0.17 -1.46 5.05
CA LEU A 42 -1.07 -2.23 4.84
C LEU A 42 -1.17 -2.72 3.40
N MET A 43 -0.85 -1.86 2.42
CA MET A 43 -0.91 -2.23 1.02
C MET A 43 0.13 -3.30 0.66
N LEU A 44 1.37 -3.13 1.12
CA LEU A 44 2.42 -4.12 0.90
C LEU A 44 2.07 -5.46 1.55
N ARG A 45 1.56 -5.44 2.79
CA ARG A 45 1.13 -6.65 3.50
C ARG A 45 0.04 -7.39 2.75
N THR A 46 -0.97 -6.69 2.24
CA THR A 46 -2.07 -7.29 1.47
C THR A 46 -1.55 -7.94 0.19
N ALA A 47 -0.78 -7.20 -0.61
CA ALA A 47 -0.24 -7.73 -1.86
C ALA A 47 0.66 -8.96 -1.60
N TRP A 48 1.49 -8.90 -0.56
CA TRP A 48 2.39 -9.99 -0.19
C TRP A 48 1.63 -11.24 0.23
N ARG A 49 0.61 -11.07 1.08
CA ARG A 49 -0.25 -12.18 1.50
C ARG A 49 -0.98 -12.81 0.32
N PHE A 50 -1.53 -12.00 -0.58
CA PHE A 50 -2.20 -12.50 -1.78
C PHE A 50 -1.24 -13.33 -2.65
N SER A 51 -0.01 -12.86 -2.84
CA SER A 51 1.01 -13.58 -3.60
C SER A 51 1.35 -14.95 -3.01
N LEU A 52 1.36 -15.08 -1.68
CA LEU A 52 1.71 -16.34 -0.99
C LEU A 52 0.52 -17.29 -0.77
N GLN A 53 -0.70 -16.75 -0.61
CA GLN A 53 -1.86 -17.53 -0.17
C GLN A 53 -2.78 -17.96 -1.32
N GLU A 54 -2.67 -17.36 -2.49
CA GLU A 54 -3.45 -17.79 -3.66
C GLU A 54 -3.03 -19.17 -4.15
N MET A 55 -3.98 -19.99 -4.59
CA MET A 55 -3.67 -21.32 -5.13
C MET A 55 -3.33 -21.28 -6.62
N SER A 56 -3.88 -20.31 -7.36
CA SER A 56 -3.64 -20.24 -8.80
C SER A 56 -2.33 -19.49 -9.09
N ILE A 57 -1.43 -20.15 -9.82
CA ILE A 57 -0.09 -19.62 -10.12
C ILE A 57 -0.15 -18.24 -10.80
N ASP A 58 -1.11 -18.03 -11.72
CA ASP A 58 -1.28 -16.75 -12.41
C ASP A 58 -1.63 -15.60 -11.44
N ARG A 59 -2.45 -15.89 -10.43
CA ARG A 59 -2.85 -14.90 -9.42
C ARG A 59 -1.72 -14.66 -8.43
N GLN A 60 -0.94 -15.68 -8.07
CA GLN A 60 0.27 -15.52 -7.28
C GLN A 60 1.27 -14.58 -7.96
N TRP A 61 1.52 -14.76 -9.26
CA TRP A 61 2.39 -13.89 -10.05
C TRP A 61 1.88 -12.46 -10.16
N LEU A 62 0.56 -12.28 -10.32
CA LEU A 62 -0.05 -10.95 -10.28
C LEU A 62 0.18 -10.29 -8.93
N GLY A 63 -0.07 -11.00 -7.82
CA GLY A 63 0.20 -10.53 -6.47
C GLY A 63 1.66 -10.14 -6.26
N TRP A 64 2.56 -10.98 -6.74
CA TRP A 64 4.00 -10.74 -6.67
C TRP A 64 4.41 -9.48 -7.46
N GLY A 65 3.93 -9.34 -8.70
CA GLY A 65 4.20 -8.17 -9.53
C GLY A 65 3.70 -6.88 -8.89
N VAL A 66 2.52 -6.91 -8.27
CA VAL A 66 1.98 -5.77 -7.52
C VAL A 66 2.84 -5.46 -6.29
N CYS A 67 3.36 -6.46 -5.58
CA CYS A 67 4.32 -6.25 -4.48
C CYS A 67 5.58 -5.52 -4.96
N VAL A 68 6.17 -5.99 -6.06
CA VAL A 68 7.40 -5.41 -6.62
C VAL A 68 7.16 -3.97 -7.07
N MET A 69 6.04 -3.70 -7.75
CA MET A 69 5.64 -2.35 -8.14
C MET A 69 5.50 -1.43 -6.93
N PHE A 70 4.90 -1.92 -5.84
CA PHE A 70 4.74 -1.16 -4.60
C PHE A 70 6.08 -0.83 -3.92
N ILE A 71 6.98 -1.82 -3.83
CA ILE A 71 8.34 -1.62 -3.32
C ILE A 71 9.08 -0.60 -4.18
N GLY A 72 8.89 -0.66 -5.51
CA GLY A 72 9.42 0.32 -6.45
C GLY A 72 9.00 1.75 -6.11
N HIS A 73 7.71 1.99 -5.81
CA HIS A 73 7.24 3.29 -5.33
C HIS A 73 7.94 3.71 -4.03
N CYS A 74 8.01 2.83 -3.04
CA CYS A 74 8.65 3.10 -1.75
C CYS A 74 10.15 3.49 -1.88
N VAL A 75 10.88 2.84 -2.78
CA VAL A 75 12.29 3.16 -3.05
C VAL A 75 12.39 4.49 -3.81
N THR A 76 11.52 4.71 -4.80
CA THR A 76 11.51 5.96 -5.59
C THR A 76 11.26 7.19 -4.70
N PHE A 77 10.42 7.05 -3.67
CA PHE A 77 10.15 8.10 -2.68
C PHE A 77 11.39 8.62 -1.94
N LEU A 78 12.47 7.84 -1.87
CA LEU A 78 13.72 8.29 -1.26
C LEU A 78 14.38 9.43 -2.05
N GLY A 79 14.20 9.43 -3.38
CA GLY A 79 14.83 10.40 -4.27
C GLY A 79 13.90 11.38 -4.94
N VAL A 80 12.59 11.05 -5.07
CA VAL A 80 11.64 11.87 -5.83
C VAL A 80 10.29 12.01 -5.12
N PHE A 81 9.77 13.23 -5.12
CA PHE A 81 8.46 13.57 -4.60
C PHE A 81 7.48 13.47 -5.76
N TYR A 82 6.34 12.85 -5.52
CA TYR A 82 5.46 12.48 -6.60
C TYR A 82 4.61 13.67 -7.04
N VAL A 83 4.72 13.99 -8.33
CA VAL A 83 3.91 14.99 -9.03
C VAL A 83 3.36 14.42 -10.32
N GLY A 84 2.35 15.09 -10.89
CA GLY A 84 1.75 14.71 -12.17
C GLY A 84 1.37 13.23 -12.27
N GLN A 85 1.88 12.56 -13.31
CA GLN A 85 1.56 11.17 -13.67
C GLN A 85 2.03 10.14 -12.63
N MET A 86 3.13 10.39 -11.90
CA MET A 86 3.61 9.42 -10.89
C MET A 86 2.60 9.22 -9.75
N ARG A 87 1.88 10.28 -9.35
CA ARG A 87 0.78 10.17 -8.39
C ARG A 87 -0.37 9.31 -8.91
N MET A 88 -0.68 9.41 -10.20
CA MET A 88 -1.72 8.59 -10.83
C MET A 88 -1.34 7.11 -10.77
N PHE A 89 -0.09 6.75 -11.08
CA PHE A 89 0.38 5.36 -10.99
C PHE A 89 0.37 4.82 -9.56
N LEU A 90 0.71 5.66 -8.57
CA LEU A 90 0.60 5.28 -7.16
C LEU A 90 -0.85 4.97 -6.77
N TYR A 91 -1.80 5.83 -7.13
CA TYR A 91 -3.22 5.61 -6.81
C TYR A 91 -3.82 4.44 -7.56
N LEU A 92 -3.41 4.19 -8.81
CA LEU A 92 -3.78 2.99 -9.54
C LEU A 92 -3.30 1.74 -8.80
N THR A 93 -2.07 1.76 -8.30
CA THR A 93 -1.52 0.67 -7.49
C THR A 93 -2.37 0.46 -6.22
N PHE A 94 -2.77 1.52 -5.53
CA PHE A 94 -3.64 1.42 -4.36
C PHE A 94 -5.01 0.81 -4.71
N ALA A 95 -5.59 1.20 -5.84
CA ALA A 95 -6.85 0.67 -6.32
C ALA A 95 -6.75 -0.83 -6.61
N VAL A 96 -5.67 -1.28 -7.26
CA VAL A 96 -5.42 -2.71 -7.56
C VAL A 96 -5.29 -3.51 -6.27
N VAL A 97 -4.49 -3.04 -5.30
CA VAL A 97 -4.34 -3.73 -4.01
C VAL A 97 -5.68 -3.77 -3.24
N SER A 98 -6.48 -2.71 -3.32
CA SER A 98 -7.80 -2.67 -2.68
C SER A 98 -8.78 -3.66 -3.32
N ALA A 99 -8.75 -3.82 -4.65
CA ALA A 99 -9.53 -4.83 -5.35
C ALA A 99 -9.09 -6.26 -4.96
N ILE A 100 -7.77 -6.49 -4.83
CA ILE A 100 -7.22 -7.75 -4.32
C ILE A 100 -7.74 -8.04 -2.91
N TYR A 101 -7.68 -7.06 -2.00
CA TYR A 101 -8.19 -7.20 -0.63
C TYR A 101 -9.67 -7.61 -0.60
N GLY A 102 -10.51 -6.96 -1.42
CA GLY A 102 -11.92 -7.31 -1.56
C GLY A 102 -12.12 -8.76 -2.03
N SER A 103 -11.31 -9.22 -2.98
CA SER A 103 -11.37 -10.59 -3.49
C SER A 103 -10.97 -11.64 -2.45
N MET A 104 -9.98 -11.34 -1.61
CA MET A 104 -9.54 -12.22 -0.52
C MET A 104 -10.64 -12.37 0.53
N ASN A 105 -11.20 -11.25 1.00
CA ASN A 105 -12.28 -11.29 2.00
C ASN A 105 -13.51 -12.02 1.48
N TYR A 106 -13.83 -11.88 0.19
CA TYR A 106 -14.93 -12.62 -0.42
C TYR A 106 -14.69 -14.14 -0.38
N LYS A 107 -13.49 -14.59 -0.73
CA LYS A 107 -13.11 -16.01 -0.66
C LYS A 107 -13.12 -16.55 0.77
N ASP A 108 -12.57 -15.80 1.72
CA ASP A 108 -12.54 -16.21 3.14
C ASP A 108 -13.96 -16.39 3.68
N ASN A 109 -14.88 -15.47 3.35
CA ASN A 109 -16.28 -15.57 3.75
C ASN A 109 -16.96 -16.80 3.11
N LEU A 110 -16.73 -17.08 1.82
CA LEU A 110 -17.29 -18.26 1.15
C LEU A 110 -16.84 -19.56 1.83
N ASN A 111 -15.54 -19.68 2.13
CA ASN A 111 -15.00 -20.87 2.79
C ASN A 111 -15.62 -21.09 4.18
N CYS A 112 -15.92 -20.01 4.92
CA CYS A 112 -16.63 -20.09 6.20
C CYS A 112 -18.07 -20.60 6.03
N TYR A 113 -18.78 -20.14 5.00
CA TYR A 113 -20.14 -20.63 4.72
C TYR A 113 -20.13 -22.11 4.33
N GLU A 114 -19.27 -22.51 3.39
CA GLU A 114 -19.17 -23.91 2.95
C GLU A 114 -18.74 -24.84 4.09
N GLY A 115 -17.77 -24.43 4.92
CA GLY A 115 -17.35 -25.20 6.10
C GLY A 115 -18.47 -25.35 7.14
N GLY A 116 -19.33 -24.34 7.30
CA GLY A 116 -20.50 -24.40 8.19
C GLY A 116 -21.56 -25.40 7.72
N TYR A 117 -21.91 -25.37 6.43
CA TYR A 117 -22.88 -26.33 5.86
C TYR A 117 -22.42 -27.78 6.00
N ILE A 118 -21.13 -28.03 5.73
CA ILE A 118 -20.57 -29.37 5.88
C ILE A 118 -20.68 -29.82 7.34
N GLN A 119 -20.36 -28.96 8.32
CA GLN A 119 -20.44 -29.31 9.73
C GLN A 119 -21.88 -29.64 10.19
N ASP A 120 -22.88 -28.90 9.70
CA ASP A 120 -24.29 -29.12 10.03
C ASP A 120 -24.82 -30.43 9.41
N GLU A 121 -24.38 -30.81 8.21
CA GLU A 121 -24.77 -32.07 7.56
C GLU A 121 -24.24 -33.32 8.30
N TYR A 122 -23.08 -33.23 8.95
CA TYR A 122 -22.52 -34.34 9.75
C TYR A 122 -23.01 -34.39 11.21
N THR A 123 -23.79 -33.39 11.65
CA THR A 123 -24.30 -33.31 13.03
C THR A 123 -25.82 -33.43 13.15
N ALA A 124 -26.53 -33.61 12.03
CA ALA A 124 -27.96 -33.95 11.94
C ALA A 124 -28.19 -35.47 11.92
#